data_AF-A0A966SPX8-F1
#
_entry.id   AF-A0A966SPX8-F1
#
_cell.length_a   1.000
_cell.length_b   1.000
_cell.length_c   1.000
_cell.angle_alpha   90.00
_cell.angle_beta   90.00
_cell.angle_gamma   90.00
#
_symmetry.space_group_name_H-M   'P 1'
#
loop_
_entity.id
_entity.type
_entity.pdbx_description
1 polymer ?
#
loop_
_entity_poly.entity_id
_entity_poly.type
_entity_poly.pdbx_seq_one_letter_code
_entity_poly.pdbx_strand_id
1 'polypeptide(L)'
;MSAPAFPPLEALDVHLVRAAHGWLELNLPNEAEAELAQLSPAAQTHPLVLQALWQLHAHQHRWALAHTVAELLVQTFPGDVNGWVHRAYAARRKEGGGLQAAWDALRPAVDLFPDETIVPYNLACYACQM
;
A
#
# COMPACT_ATOMS: atom_id res chain seq x y z
N MET A 1 -9.82 -14.14 -11.73
CA MET A 1 -9.08 -14.17 -10.46
C MET A 1 -10.00 -13.60 -9.39
N SER A 2 -10.29 -14.33 -8.33
CA SER A 2 -11.10 -13.80 -7.23
C SER A 2 -10.21 -12.87 -6.42
N ALA A 3 -10.54 -11.58 -6.39
CA ALA A 3 -9.92 -10.65 -5.45
C ALA A 3 -10.01 -11.24 -4.03
N PRO A 4 -9.00 -11.04 -3.16
CA PRO A 4 -9.10 -11.46 -1.77
C PRO A 4 -10.41 -10.94 -1.18
N ALA A 5 -11.17 -11.83 -0.54
CA ALA A 5 -12.43 -11.46 0.10
C ALA A 5 -12.11 -10.60 1.32
N PHE A 6 -12.18 -9.28 1.14
CA PHE A 6 -12.00 -8.35 2.24
C PHE A 6 -13.19 -8.39 3.19
N PRO A 7 -12.98 -8.10 4.49
CA PRO A 7 -14.10 -7.88 5.40
C PRO A 7 -15.02 -6.77 4.87
N PRO A 8 -16.29 -6.74 5.27
CA PRO A 8 -17.17 -5.64 4.90
C PRO A 8 -16.68 -4.33 5.54
N LEU A 9 -16.78 -3.24 4.79
CA LEU A 9 -16.51 -1.88 5.25
C LEU A 9 -17.83 -1.10 5.26
N GLU A 10 -18.02 -0.27 6.28
CA GLU A 10 -19.23 0.55 6.41
C GLU A 10 -19.37 1.50 5.21
N ALA A 11 -20.62 1.78 4.81
CA ALA A 11 -20.90 2.55 3.59
C ALA A 11 -20.27 3.96 3.61
N LEU A 12 -20.22 4.59 4.78
CA LEU A 12 -19.57 5.88 4.96
C LEU A 12 -18.06 5.78 4.77
N ASP A 13 -17.40 4.78 5.38
CA ASP A 13 -15.96 4.58 5.24
C ASP A 13 -15.57 4.24 3.79
N VAL A 14 -16.42 3.48 3.07
CA VAL A 14 -16.26 3.25 1.63
C VAL A 14 -16.29 4.57 0.84
N HIS A 15 -17.23 5.47 1.18
CA HIS A 15 -17.33 6.77 0.53
C HIS A 15 -16.10 7.65 0.81
N LEU A 16 -15.65 7.71 2.06
CA LEU A 16 -14.46 8.48 2.47
C LEU A 16 -13.20 7.98 1.76
N VAL A 17 -12.97 6.67 1.69
CA VAL A 17 -11.83 6.08 0.96
C VAL A 17 -11.87 6.45 -0.53
N ARG A 18 -13.05 6.38 -1.16
CA ARG A 18 -13.22 6.76 -2.58
C ARG A 18 -12.97 8.25 -2.80
N ALA A 19 -13.45 9.10 -1.91
CA ALA A 19 -13.21 10.53 -1.97
C ALA A 19 -11.71 10.84 -1.83
N ALA A 20 -11.02 10.19 -0.88
CA ALA A 20 -9.58 10.33 -0.72
C ALA A 20 -8.80 9.95 -1.98
N HIS A 21 -9.14 8.83 -2.64
CA HIS A 21 -8.54 8.47 -3.93
C HIS A 21 -8.77 9.55 -5.01
N GLY A 22 -10.00 10.05 -5.13
CA GLY A 22 -10.32 11.10 -6.09
C GLY A 22 -9.53 12.40 -5.85
N TRP A 23 -9.34 12.79 -4.59
CA TRP A 23 -8.51 13.93 -4.24
C TRP A 23 -7.03 13.71 -4.57
N LEU A 24 -6.50 12.51 -4.33
CA LEU A 24 -5.12 12.17 -4.71
C LEU A 24 -4.91 12.18 -6.23
N GLU A 25 -5.88 11.73 -7.02
CA GLU A 25 -5.82 11.81 -8.50
C GLU A 25 -5.75 13.26 -9.02
N LEU A 26 -6.28 14.21 -8.26
CA LEU A 26 -6.21 15.65 -8.55
C LEU A 26 -4.98 16.34 -7.92
N ASN A 27 -4.05 15.57 -7.34
CA ASN A 27 -2.87 16.08 -6.63
C ASN A 27 -3.25 17.02 -5.46
N LEU A 28 -4.32 16.67 -4.73
CA LEU A 28 -4.87 17.38 -3.57
C LEU A 28 -4.76 16.51 -2.30
N PRO A 29 -3.55 16.34 -1.73
CA PRO A 29 -3.33 15.39 -0.63
C PRO A 29 -3.89 15.86 0.72
N ASN A 30 -4.08 17.16 0.92
CA ASN A 30 -4.63 17.67 2.19
C ASN A 30 -6.12 17.35 2.31
N GLU A 31 -6.84 17.42 1.19
CA GLU A 31 -8.24 17.05 1.05
C GLU A 31 -8.40 15.54 1.27
N ALA A 32 -7.53 14.72 0.66
CA ALA A 32 -7.49 13.29 0.93
C ALA A 32 -7.22 12.95 2.41
N GLU A 33 -6.28 13.65 3.05
CA GLU A 33 -5.98 13.49 4.48
C GLU A 33 -7.20 13.87 5.35
N ALA A 34 -7.95 14.90 4.98
CA ALA A 34 -9.18 15.30 5.67
C ALA A 34 -10.32 14.27 5.53
N GLU A 35 -10.47 13.60 4.39
CA GLU A 35 -11.42 12.50 4.24
C GLU A 35 -11.02 11.30 5.10
N LEU A 36 -9.75 10.90 5.05
CA LEU A 36 -9.25 9.74 5.82
C LEU A 36 -9.27 9.99 7.33
N ALA A 37 -9.18 11.24 7.79
CA ALA A 37 -9.31 11.61 9.20
C ALA A 37 -10.72 11.38 9.77
N GLN A 38 -11.74 11.23 8.93
CA GLN A 38 -13.13 10.98 9.34
C GLN A 38 -13.46 9.49 9.44
N LEU A 39 -12.52 8.60 9.11
CA LEU A 39 -12.74 7.15 9.15
C LEU A 39 -13.09 6.66 10.54
N SER A 40 -13.98 5.68 10.59
CA SER A 40 -14.34 5.03 11.84
C SER A 40 -13.13 4.30 12.47
N PRO A 41 -13.05 4.17 13.80
CA PRO A 41 -11.98 3.41 14.45
C PRO A 41 -11.92 1.95 13.98
N ALA A 42 -13.06 1.34 13.64
CA ALA A 42 -13.15 -0.03 13.15
C ALA A 42 -12.56 -0.19 11.73
N ALA A 43 -12.54 0.89 10.94
CA ALA A 43 -12.03 0.88 9.57
C ALA A 43 -10.50 1.02 9.48
N GLN A 44 -9.81 1.49 10.54
CA GLN A 44 -8.40 1.87 10.45
C GLN A 44 -7.46 0.74 10.02
N THR A 45 -7.81 -0.51 10.31
CA THR A 45 -7.02 -1.70 9.91
C THR A 45 -7.57 -2.40 8.67
N HIS A 46 -8.64 -1.86 8.06
CA HIS A 46 -9.22 -2.43 6.86
C HIS A 46 -8.25 -2.30 5.67
N PRO A 47 -8.09 -3.32 4.80
CA PRO A 47 -7.06 -3.32 3.76
C PRO A 47 -7.23 -2.17 2.77
N LEU A 48 -8.47 -1.86 2.35
CA LEU A 48 -8.74 -0.70 1.49
C LEU A 48 -8.36 0.64 2.13
N VAL A 49 -8.49 0.76 3.45
CA VAL A 49 -8.10 1.97 4.19
C VAL A 49 -6.59 2.06 4.29
N LEU A 50 -5.92 0.95 4.62
CA LEU A 50 -4.45 0.89 4.65
C LEU A 50 -3.84 1.19 3.28
N GLN A 51 -4.44 0.71 2.19
CA GLN A 51 -4.00 1.06 0.85
C GLN A 51 -4.16 2.57 0.57
N ALA A 52 -5.28 3.19 0.95
CA ALA A 52 -5.50 4.63 0.78
C ALA A 52 -4.52 5.48 1.61
N LEU A 53 -4.27 5.09 2.88
CA LEU A 53 -3.28 5.72 3.74
C LEU A 53 -1.87 5.59 3.16
N TRP A 54 -1.53 4.42 2.61
CA TRP A 54 -0.26 4.22 1.91
C TRP A 54 -0.12 5.19 0.73
N GLN A 55 -1.15 5.29 -0.10
CA GLN A 55 -1.15 6.19 -1.26
C GLN A 55 -0.99 7.65 -0.83
N LEU A 56 -1.72 8.11 0.19
CA LEU A 56 -1.58 9.45 0.75
C LEU A 56 -0.12 9.73 1.16
N HIS A 57 0.47 8.84 1.97
CA HIS A 57 1.84 9.01 2.44
C HIS A 57 2.87 8.94 1.31
N ALA A 58 2.68 8.04 0.34
CA ALA A 58 3.53 7.95 -0.84
C ALA A 58 3.46 9.23 -1.68
N HIS A 59 2.27 9.78 -1.88
CA HIS A 59 2.03 11.02 -2.61
C HIS A 59 2.68 12.24 -1.92
N GLN A 60 2.71 12.24 -0.58
CA GLN A 60 3.38 13.27 0.22
C GLN A 60 4.88 12.97 0.45
N HIS A 61 5.44 11.94 -0.19
CA HIS A 61 6.82 11.47 0.01
C HIS A 61 7.19 11.12 1.47
N ARG A 62 6.19 10.83 2.30
CA ARG A 62 6.36 10.39 3.70
C ARG A 62 6.68 8.88 3.74
N TRP A 63 7.81 8.49 3.14
CA TRP A 63 8.15 7.08 2.86
C TRP A 63 8.28 6.19 4.10
N ALA A 64 8.72 6.75 5.24
CA ALA A 64 8.76 6.00 6.49
C ALA A 64 7.34 5.59 6.94
N LEU A 65 6.37 6.51 6.88
CA LEU A 65 4.97 6.22 7.21
C LEU A 65 4.35 5.27 6.19
N ALA A 66 4.59 5.49 4.90
CA ALA A 66 4.13 4.57 3.85
C ALA A 66 4.66 3.15 4.10
N HIS A 67 5.93 3.00 4.48
CA HIS A 67 6.50 1.68 4.79
C HIS A 67 5.81 1.04 6.01
N THR A 68 5.57 1.79 7.08
CA THR A 68 4.85 1.29 8.26
C THR A 68 3.43 0.82 7.92
N VAL A 69 2.69 1.58 7.12
CA VAL A 69 1.34 1.20 6.70
C VAL A 69 1.35 -0.06 5.83
N ALA A 70 2.31 -0.17 4.91
CA ALA A 70 2.44 -1.37 4.08
C ALA A 70 2.87 -2.62 4.88
N GLU A 71 3.74 -2.45 5.88
CA GLU A 71 4.06 -3.51 6.84
C GLU A 71 2.81 -4.01 7.56
N LEU A 72 1.97 -3.09 8.06
CA LEU A 72 0.71 -3.45 8.69
C LEU A 72 -0.22 -4.19 7.73
N LEU A 73 -0.26 -3.80 6.45
CA LEU A 73 -1.05 -4.47 5.43
C LEU A 73 -0.56 -5.90 5.17
N VAL A 74 0.75 -6.13 5.08
CA VAL A 74 1.33 -7.49 4.93
C VAL A 74 1.03 -8.35 6.17
N GLN A 75 1.09 -7.76 7.37
CA GLN A 75 0.85 -8.48 8.62
C GLN A 75 -0.63 -8.88 8.81
N THR A 76 -1.56 -8.01 8.41
CA THR A 76 -3.00 -8.23 8.60
C THR A 76 -3.67 -8.93 7.42
N PHE A 77 -3.19 -8.69 6.20
CA PHE A 77 -3.71 -9.28 4.96
C PHE A 77 -2.55 -9.83 4.10
N PRO A 78 -1.84 -10.87 4.56
CA PRO A 78 -0.69 -11.42 3.84
C PRO A 78 -1.03 -11.96 2.45
N GLY A 79 -2.32 -12.25 2.18
CA GLY A 79 -2.84 -12.68 0.88
C GLY A 79 -3.21 -11.54 -0.09
N ASP A 80 -2.92 -10.28 0.25
CA ASP A 80 -3.05 -9.15 -0.66
C ASP A 80 -1.68 -8.75 -1.21
N VAL A 81 -1.45 -8.98 -2.50
CA VAL A 81 -0.18 -8.66 -3.19
C VAL A 81 0.19 -7.18 -3.09
N ASN A 82 -0.81 -6.29 -2.96
CA ASN A 82 -0.57 -4.85 -2.86
C ASN A 82 0.26 -4.51 -1.64
N GLY A 83 0.05 -5.18 -0.49
CA GLY A 83 0.85 -4.98 0.72
C GLY A 83 2.34 -5.21 0.47
N TRP A 84 2.67 -6.29 -0.23
CA TRP A 84 4.05 -6.65 -0.54
C TRP A 84 4.72 -5.66 -1.51
N VAL A 85 4.01 -5.28 -2.57
CA VAL A 85 4.49 -4.30 -3.56
C VAL A 85 4.65 -2.91 -2.93
N HIS A 86 3.66 -2.44 -2.18
CA HIS A 86 3.69 -1.18 -1.46
C HIS A 86 4.84 -1.12 -0.44
N ARG A 87 5.07 -2.23 0.28
CA ARG A 87 6.15 -2.32 1.27
C ARG A 87 7.51 -2.16 0.60
N ALA A 88 7.75 -2.91 -0.48
CA ALA A 88 8.99 -2.85 -1.23
C ALA A 88 9.22 -1.47 -1.87
N TYR A 89 8.17 -0.88 -2.46
CA TYR A 89 8.24 0.43 -3.07
C TYR A 89 8.61 1.55 -2.08
N ALA A 90 8.05 1.48 -0.86
CA ALA A 90 8.39 2.40 0.23
C ALA A 90 9.77 2.09 0.84
N ALA A 91 10.15 0.81 1.00
CA ALA A 91 11.47 0.40 1.47
C ALA A 91 12.60 0.91 0.58
N ARG A 92 12.37 1.01 -0.73
CA ARG A 92 13.32 1.63 -1.67
C ARG A 92 13.62 3.10 -1.34
N ARG A 93 12.62 3.83 -0.85
CA ARG A 93 12.62 5.31 -0.82
C ARG A 93 12.72 5.92 0.57
N LYS A 94 12.45 5.14 1.62
CA LYS A 94 12.62 5.59 3.00
C LYS A 94 14.10 5.83 3.31
N GLU A 95 14.35 6.70 4.28
CA GLU A 95 15.69 6.92 4.82
C GLU A 95 16.30 5.60 5.31
N GLY A 96 17.59 5.38 5.00
CA GLY A 96 18.29 4.13 5.25
C GLY A 96 17.77 2.92 4.45
N GLY A 97 16.88 3.15 3.47
CA GLY A 97 16.39 2.16 2.53
C GLY A 97 17.29 1.99 1.30
N GLY A 98 16.73 1.41 0.24
CA GLY A 98 17.43 1.26 -1.04
C GLY A 98 16.92 0.09 -1.87
N LEU A 99 17.54 -0.14 -3.03
CA LEU A 99 17.16 -1.22 -3.94
C LEU A 99 17.26 -2.60 -3.28
N GLN A 100 18.33 -2.85 -2.52
CA GLN A 100 18.51 -4.13 -1.81
C GLN A 100 17.37 -4.37 -0.82
N ALA A 101 17.04 -3.36 0.01
CA ALA A 101 15.94 -3.43 0.95
C ALA A 101 14.58 -3.67 0.26
N ALA A 102 14.35 -3.07 -0.91
CA ALA A 102 13.14 -3.28 -1.70
C ALA A 102 13.06 -4.70 -2.28
N TRP A 103 14.17 -5.21 -2.81
CA TRP A 103 14.27 -6.58 -3.30
C TRP A 103 14.02 -7.59 -2.19
N ASP A 104 14.70 -7.45 -1.05
CA ASP A 104 14.56 -8.36 0.09
C ASP A 104 13.13 -8.34 0.64
N ALA A 105 12.48 -7.17 0.66
CA ALA A 105 11.09 -7.02 1.09
C ALA A 105 10.07 -7.67 0.13
N LEU A 106 10.34 -7.68 -1.17
CA LEU A 106 9.43 -8.21 -2.19
C LEU A 106 9.68 -9.69 -2.51
N ARG A 107 10.91 -10.17 -2.38
CA ARG A 107 11.32 -11.52 -2.80
C ARG A 107 10.42 -12.65 -2.28
N PRO A 108 9.96 -12.65 -1.01
CA PRO A 108 9.09 -13.73 -0.53
C PRO A 108 7.73 -13.79 -1.22
N ALA A 109 7.28 -12.70 -1.84
CA ALA A 109 6.00 -12.64 -2.56
C ALA A 109 5.99 -13.51 -3.83
N VAL A 110 7.16 -13.90 -4.37
CA VAL A 110 7.26 -14.75 -5.57
C VAL A 110 6.56 -16.09 -5.34
N ASP A 111 6.78 -16.71 -4.18
CA ASP A 111 6.22 -18.01 -3.85
C ASP A 111 4.75 -17.89 -3.40
N LEU A 112 4.36 -16.74 -2.85
CA LEU A 112 3.01 -16.49 -2.34
C LEU A 112 2.02 -16.12 -3.45
N PHE A 113 2.51 -15.48 -4.52
CA PHE A 113 1.67 -14.95 -5.60
C PHE A 113 2.22 -15.35 -6.98
N PRO A 114 2.27 -16.65 -7.29
CA PRO A 114 2.87 -17.14 -8.55
C PRO A 114 2.15 -16.60 -9.81
N ASP A 115 0.88 -16.25 -9.70
CA ASP A 115 0.07 -15.72 -10.82
C ASP A 115 0.09 -14.18 -10.93
N GLU A 116 0.66 -13.48 -9.95
CA GLU A 116 0.67 -12.00 -9.91
C GLU A 116 1.91 -11.44 -10.61
N THR A 117 1.77 -11.10 -11.89
CA THR A 117 2.88 -10.62 -12.73
C THR A 117 3.57 -9.35 -12.22
N ILE A 118 2.90 -8.58 -11.35
CA ILE A 118 3.45 -7.36 -10.76
C ILE A 118 4.68 -7.65 -9.86
N VAL A 119 4.75 -8.83 -9.24
CA VAL A 119 5.86 -9.23 -8.37
C VAL A 119 7.15 -9.44 -9.18
N PRO A 120 7.22 -10.36 -10.17
CA PRO A 120 8.43 -10.54 -10.97
C PRO A 120 8.80 -9.29 -11.77
N TYR A 121 7.82 -8.49 -12.22
CA TYR A 121 8.07 -7.22 -12.88
C TYR A 121 8.85 -6.24 -11.97
N ASN A 122 8.37 -6.00 -10.74
CA ASN A 122 9.05 -5.09 -9.82
C ASN A 122 10.43 -5.60 -9.40
N LEU A 123 10.59 -6.91 -9.18
CA LEU A 123 11.90 -7.52 -8.90
C LEU A 123 12.87 -7.30 -10.06
N ALA A 124 12.47 -7.55 -11.30
CA ALA A 124 13.30 -7.30 -12.47
C ALA A 124 13.73 -5.82 -12.58
N CYS A 125 12.81 -4.89 -12.29
CA CYS A 125 13.13 -3.46 -12.23
C CYS A 125 14.16 -3.12 -11.14
N TYR A 126 14.13 -3.78 -9.99
CA TYR A 126 15.13 -3.55 -8.95
C TYR A 126 16.48 -4.14 -9.36
N ALA A 127 16.49 -5.37 -9.89
CA ALA A 127 17.72 -6.04 -10.32
C ALA A 127 18.48 -5.28 -11.42
N CYS A 128 17.79 -4.60 -12.34
CA CYS A 128 18.46 -3.86 -13.41
C CYS A 128 19.10 -2.53 -12.96
N GLN A 129 18.82 -2.09 -11.72
CA GLN A 129 19.31 -0.83 -11.16
C GLN A 129 20.34 -1.04 -10.03
N MET A 130 20.57 -2.27 -9.60
CA MET A 130 21.58 -2.65 -8.59
C MET A 130 22.97 -2.72 -9.20
#